data_AF-A0AB35Q6Q2-F1
#
_entry.id   AF-A0AB35Q6Q2-F1
#
_cell.length_a   1.000
_cell.length_b   1.000
_cell.length_c   1.000
_cell.angle_alpha   90.00
_cell.angle_beta   90.00
_cell.angle_gamma   90.00
#
_symmetry.space_group_name_H-M   'P 1'
#
loop_
_entity.id
_entity.type
_entity.pdbx_description
1 polymer ?
#
loop_
_entity_poly.entity_id
_entity_poly.type
_entity_poly.pdbx_seq_one_letter_code
_entity_poly.pdbx_strand_id
1 'polypeptide(L)'
;TRALSHSVDIKQSFIDNYDSKWKALVTGGPASLSDTDKANILSYSYANRLSGNLDSDLFVIDHGINDYLWIQERGGDVASLLTPAVDTRNINTFYGGINTVIDYILSQNPRARILVIGFYENELRPQVSQIQLKSAQLWEYQIVKLWEKTGWSQQVLTGTDGAGKTITQYWMPDNLHPHSDTTGKANTLLANILEMEIRSVR
;
A
#
# COMPACT_ATOMS: atom_id res chain seq x y z
N THR A 1 -1.12 10.48 -1.62
CA THR A 1 -0.51 9.18 -1.27
C THR A 1 0.20 8.49 -2.44
N ARG A 2 0.75 9.23 -3.43
CA ARG A 2 1.58 8.65 -4.52
C ARG A 2 3.03 8.32 -4.10
N ALA A 3 3.27 8.17 -2.81
CA ALA A 3 4.62 8.21 -2.24
C ALA A 3 5.47 6.96 -2.53
N LEU A 4 4.84 5.81 -2.84
CA LEU A 4 5.53 4.54 -3.04
C LEU A 4 6.58 4.63 -4.17
N SER A 5 6.28 5.33 -5.26
CA SER A 5 7.08 5.32 -6.50
C SER A 5 7.95 6.56 -6.71
N HIS A 6 7.99 7.47 -5.74
CA HIS A 6 8.80 8.68 -5.89
C HIS A 6 10.30 8.33 -5.79
N SER A 7 11.05 8.62 -6.85
CA SER A 7 12.51 8.56 -6.86
C SER A 7 13.14 9.66 -6.01
N VAL A 8 14.45 9.55 -5.76
CA VAL A 8 15.24 10.61 -5.11
C VAL A 8 15.06 11.95 -5.85
N ASP A 9 15.10 11.95 -7.19
CA ASP A 9 14.94 13.17 -7.99
C ASP A 9 13.58 13.83 -7.83
N ILE A 10 12.49 13.03 -7.74
CA ILE A 10 11.15 13.57 -7.51
C ILE A 10 11.05 14.19 -6.11
N LYS A 11 11.65 13.53 -5.11
CA LYS A 11 11.71 14.07 -3.75
C LYS A 11 12.56 15.35 -3.69
N GLN A 12 13.68 15.39 -4.41
CA GLN A 12 14.53 16.56 -4.50
C GLN A 12 13.77 17.72 -5.19
N SER A 13 13.07 17.45 -6.29
CA SER A 13 12.22 18.44 -6.95
C SER A 13 11.13 18.98 -6.03
N PHE A 14 10.55 18.16 -5.14
CA PHE A 14 9.63 18.65 -4.11
C PHE A 14 10.31 19.62 -3.15
N ILE A 15 11.52 19.29 -2.67
CA ILE A 15 12.30 20.14 -1.76
C ILE A 15 12.66 21.47 -2.43
N ASP A 16 13.21 21.41 -3.65
CA ASP A 16 13.67 22.58 -4.40
C ASP A 16 12.53 23.55 -4.72
N ASN A 17 11.31 23.02 -4.87
CA ASN A 17 10.12 23.80 -5.19
C ASN A 17 9.15 23.93 -4.00
N TYR A 18 9.63 23.70 -2.77
CA TYR A 18 8.75 23.72 -1.61
C TYR A 18 8.10 25.09 -1.43
N ASP A 19 8.91 26.14 -1.31
CA ASP A 19 8.40 27.49 -1.03
C ASP A 19 7.62 28.09 -2.22
N SER A 20 8.02 27.79 -3.45
CA SER A 20 7.43 28.37 -4.66
C SER A 20 6.14 27.68 -5.10
N LYS A 21 5.91 26.41 -4.71
CA LYS A 21 4.80 25.60 -5.22
C LYS A 21 4.11 24.79 -4.13
N TRP A 22 4.86 23.96 -3.41
CA TRP A 22 4.25 22.91 -2.60
C TRP A 22 3.73 23.38 -1.26
N LYS A 23 4.34 24.40 -0.65
CA LYS A 23 3.93 24.98 0.63
C LYS A 23 2.46 25.40 0.65
N ALA A 24 1.95 25.95 -0.45
CA ALA A 24 0.55 26.35 -0.58
C ALA A 24 -0.42 25.16 -0.76
N LEU A 25 0.09 23.98 -1.11
CA LEU A 25 -0.69 22.78 -1.41
C LEU A 25 -0.63 21.73 -0.29
N VAL A 26 0.31 21.85 0.65
CA VAL A 26 0.46 20.95 1.79
C VAL A 26 -0.25 21.55 3.01
N THR A 27 -1.42 21.04 3.32
CA THR A 27 -2.15 21.40 4.55
C THR A 27 -1.35 20.99 5.78
N GLY A 28 -1.05 21.95 6.66
CA GLY A 28 -0.30 21.70 7.90
C GLY A 28 1.21 21.49 7.73
N GLY A 29 1.77 21.82 6.56
CA GLY A 29 3.22 21.78 6.34
C GLY A 29 3.99 22.87 7.09
N PRO A 30 5.30 22.70 7.33
CA PRO A 30 6.13 23.69 8.01
C PRO A 30 6.29 24.97 7.17
N ALA A 31 6.57 26.10 7.83
CA ALA A 31 6.76 27.38 7.14
C ALA A 31 7.97 27.38 6.18
N SER A 32 8.98 26.56 6.47
CA SER A 32 10.14 26.26 5.63
C SER A 32 10.62 24.85 5.94
N LEU A 33 11.38 24.22 5.05
CA LEU A 33 11.96 22.90 5.31
C LEU A 33 13.30 23.04 6.03
N SER A 34 13.41 22.45 7.22
CA SER A 34 14.69 22.23 7.89
C SER A 34 15.52 21.17 7.16
N ASP A 35 16.81 21.05 7.47
CA ASP A 35 17.65 20.00 6.88
C ASP A 35 17.19 18.60 7.31
N THR A 36 16.64 18.47 8.51
CA THR A 36 15.97 17.25 8.97
C THR A 36 14.75 16.92 8.12
N ASP A 37 13.91 17.91 7.78
CA ASP A 37 12.74 17.69 6.92
C ASP A 37 13.16 17.24 5.53
N LYS A 38 14.20 17.86 4.95
CA LYS A 38 14.75 17.49 3.65
C LYS A 38 15.28 16.05 3.66
N ALA A 39 16.06 15.70 4.69
CA ALA A 39 16.58 14.34 4.86
C ALA A 39 15.45 13.30 4.99
N ASN A 40 14.39 13.63 5.75
CA ASN A 40 13.21 12.78 5.89
C ASN A 40 12.45 12.62 4.57
N ILE A 41 12.26 13.70 3.80
CA ILE A 41 11.59 13.65 2.51
C ILE A 41 12.35 12.73 1.53
N LEU A 42 13.68 12.86 1.48
CA LEU A 42 14.55 12.03 0.64
C LEU A 42 14.54 10.57 1.09
N SER A 43 14.55 10.29 2.40
CA SER A 43 14.53 8.92 2.93
C SER A 43 13.25 8.15 2.56
N TYR A 44 12.19 8.87 2.21
CA TYR A 44 10.92 8.29 1.74
C TYR A 44 10.88 7.98 0.24
N SER A 45 11.98 8.09 -0.50
CA SER A 45 12.04 7.57 -1.88
C SER A 45 12.14 6.04 -1.87
N TYR A 46 11.63 5.37 -2.91
CA TYR A 46 11.73 3.90 -2.97
C TYR A 46 13.18 3.42 -2.94
N ALA A 47 14.08 4.12 -3.64
CA ALA A 47 15.49 3.76 -3.73
C ALA A 47 16.15 3.81 -2.34
N ASN A 48 15.91 4.88 -1.57
CA ASN A 48 16.46 4.99 -0.22
C ASN A 48 15.81 4.02 0.76
N ARG A 49 14.50 3.72 0.61
CA ARG A 49 13.81 2.71 1.44
C ARG A 49 14.33 1.28 1.19
N LEU A 50 14.70 0.97 -0.05
CA LEU A 50 15.22 -0.34 -0.44
C LEU A 50 16.73 -0.46 -0.26
N SER A 51 17.45 0.67 -0.13
CA SER A 51 18.89 0.70 0.05
C SER A 51 19.34 -0.20 1.19
N GLY A 52 20.36 -1.02 0.94
CA GLY A 52 20.89 -2.00 1.89
C GLY A 52 20.09 -3.31 2.00
N ASN A 53 18.99 -3.46 1.26
CA ASN A 53 18.20 -4.70 1.20
C ASN A 53 18.05 -5.25 -0.23
N LEU A 54 18.73 -4.66 -1.22
CA LEU A 54 18.57 -5.02 -2.64
C LEU A 54 19.06 -6.43 -2.97
N ASP A 55 19.90 -7.02 -2.13
CA ASP A 55 20.37 -8.41 -2.20
C ASP A 55 19.41 -9.42 -1.57
N SER A 56 18.27 -8.98 -1.01
CA SER A 56 17.27 -9.87 -0.41
C SER A 56 16.67 -10.84 -1.42
N ASP A 57 16.39 -12.07 -0.98
CA ASP A 57 15.75 -13.10 -1.81
C ASP A 57 14.25 -12.89 -1.99
N LEU A 58 13.61 -12.14 -1.10
CA LEU A 58 12.17 -11.91 -1.06
C LEU A 58 11.87 -10.46 -0.67
N PHE A 59 11.03 -9.80 -1.47
CA PHE A 59 10.45 -8.50 -1.18
C PHE A 59 8.96 -8.66 -0.93
N VAL A 60 8.50 -8.21 0.24
CA VAL A 60 7.09 -8.23 0.61
C VAL A 60 6.52 -6.81 0.48
N ILE A 61 5.47 -6.65 -0.32
CA ILE A 61 4.85 -5.35 -0.63
C ILE A 61 3.43 -5.32 -0.06
N ASP A 62 3.13 -4.35 0.80
CA ASP A 62 1.79 -4.05 1.31
C ASP A 62 1.35 -2.67 0.79
N HIS A 63 0.51 -2.67 -0.25
CA HIS A 63 0.16 -1.44 -0.96
C HIS A 63 -1.22 -1.52 -1.65
N GLY A 64 -1.90 -0.37 -1.74
CA GLY A 64 -3.09 -0.17 -2.58
C GLY A 64 -4.26 0.57 -1.92
N ILE A 65 -4.50 0.37 -0.62
CA ILE A 65 -5.65 0.99 0.06
C ILE A 65 -5.60 2.53 0.04
N ASN A 66 -4.42 3.10 0.21
CA ASN A 66 -4.22 4.55 0.22
C ASN A 66 -4.37 5.21 -1.16
N ASP A 67 -4.26 4.44 -2.25
CA ASP A 67 -4.54 4.91 -3.61
C ASP A 67 -6.05 5.01 -3.83
N TYR A 68 -6.80 4.04 -3.31
CA TYR A 68 -8.25 4.07 -3.26
C TYR A 68 -8.79 5.23 -2.41
N LEU A 69 -8.36 5.33 -1.16
CA LEU A 69 -8.85 6.37 -0.23
C LEU A 69 -8.56 7.77 -0.78
N TRP A 70 -7.39 7.98 -1.39
CA TRP A 70 -7.04 9.28 -1.95
C TRP A 70 -8.00 9.76 -3.04
N ILE A 71 -8.45 8.85 -3.90
CA ILE A 71 -9.42 9.14 -4.96
C ILE A 71 -10.80 9.35 -4.33
N GLN A 72 -11.22 8.44 -3.45
CA GLN A 72 -12.53 8.48 -2.80
C GLN A 72 -12.74 9.77 -2.00
N GLU A 73 -11.79 10.14 -1.14
CA GLU A 73 -11.85 11.34 -0.29
C GLU A 73 -11.90 12.65 -1.08
N ARG A 74 -11.51 12.62 -2.36
CA ARG A 74 -11.56 13.77 -3.28
C ARG A 74 -12.77 13.73 -4.21
N GLY A 75 -13.71 12.81 -3.99
CA GLY A 75 -14.88 12.63 -4.86
C GLY A 75 -14.52 12.16 -6.27
N GLY A 76 -13.34 11.55 -6.45
CA GLY A 76 -12.92 11.00 -7.73
C GLY A 76 -13.55 9.65 -8.02
N ASP A 77 -13.48 9.22 -9.29
CA ASP A 77 -13.94 7.90 -9.71
C ASP A 77 -12.94 6.81 -9.32
N VAL A 78 -13.27 6.00 -8.32
CA VAL A 78 -12.43 4.88 -7.87
C VAL A 78 -12.26 3.78 -8.93
N ALA A 79 -13.16 3.70 -9.92
CA ALA A 79 -12.98 2.78 -11.05
C ALA A 79 -11.78 3.18 -11.93
N SER A 80 -11.34 4.44 -11.87
CA SER A 80 -10.12 4.89 -12.53
C SER A 80 -8.86 4.21 -12.02
N LEU A 81 -8.87 3.53 -10.87
CA LEU A 81 -7.74 2.69 -10.43
C LEU A 81 -7.48 1.51 -11.37
N LEU A 82 -8.52 1.03 -12.06
CA LEU A 82 -8.41 -0.09 -13.00
C LEU A 82 -7.97 0.35 -14.39
N THR A 83 -7.81 1.65 -14.60
CA THR A 83 -7.19 2.27 -15.76
C THR A 83 -5.90 2.96 -15.30
N PRO A 84 -4.85 3.15 -16.13
CA PRO A 84 -4.68 2.70 -17.50
C PRO A 84 -4.27 1.21 -17.58
N ALA A 85 -3.69 0.78 -18.70
CA ALA A 85 -3.20 -0.58 -18.88
C ALA A 85 -2.22 -0.99 -17.74
N VAL A 86 -2.29 -2.27 -17.35
CA VAL A 86 -1.57 -2.81 -16.20
C VAL A 86 -0.04 -2.68 -16.34
N ASP A 87 0.47 -2.61 -17.56
CA ASP A 87 1.89 -2.48 -17.91
C ASP A 87 2.40 -1.03 -17.95
N THR A 88 1.55 -0.03 -17.68
CA THR A 88 1.95 1.38 -17.66
C THR A 88 3.15 1.62 -16.73
N ARG A 89 4.01 2.58 -17.09
CA ARG A 89 5.07 3.13 -16.22
C ARG A 89 4.79 4.55 -15.76
N ASN A 90 3.54 5.02 -15.95
CA ASN A 90 3.15 6.31 -15.42
C ASN A 90 3.01 6.22 -13.89
N ILE A 91 4.02 6.70 -13.18
CA ILE A 91 4.12 6.69 -11.71
C ILE A 91 2.94 7.37 -10.99
N ASN A 92 2.13 8.16 -11.70
CA ASN A 92 0.94 8.81 -11.16
C ASN A 92 -0.29 7.90 -11.07
N THR A 93 -0.15 6.65 -11.49
CA THR A 93 -1.19 5.61 -11.48
C THR A 93 -0.75 4.50 -10.52
N PHE A 94 -1.70 3.73 -9.99
CA PHE A 94 -1.39 2.60 -9.12
C PHE A 94 -0.40 1.63 -9.80
N TYR A 95 -0.72 1.18 -11.02
CA TYR A 95 0.12 0.24 -11.76
C TYR A 95 1.50 0.81 -12.07
N GLY A 96 1.60 2.04 -12.58
CA GLY A 96 2.91 2.62 -12.87
C GLY A 96 3.74 2.83 -11.62
N GLY A 97 3.09 3.12 -10.48
CA GLY A 97 3.76 3.22 -9.20
C GLY A 97 4.40 1.91 -8.76
N ILE A 98 3.61 0.83 -8.68
CA ILE A 98 4.12 -0.49 -8.28
C ILE A 98 5.10 -1.07 -9.31
N ASN A 99 4.82 -0.92 -10.61
CA ASN A 99 5.70 -1.39 -11.68
C ASN A 99 7.09 -0.75 -11.61
N THR A 100 7.17 0.54 -11.28
CA THR A 100 8.45 1.25 -11.13
C THR A 100 9.29 0.67 -9.99
N VAL A 101 8.65 0.32 -8.87
CA VAL A 101 9.35 -0.27 -7.73
C VAL A 101 9.80 -1.70 -8.05
N ILE A 102 8.95 -2.49 -8.70
CA ILE A 102 9.28 -3.86 -9.11
C ILE A 102 10.42 -3.86 -10.15
N ASP A 103 10.35 -3.01 -11.18
CA ASP A 103 11.44 -2.84 -12.16
C ASP A 103 12.75 -2.51 -11.45
N TYR A 104 12.72 -1.60 -10.48
CA TYR A 104 13.92 -1.23 -9.74
C TYR A 104 14.49 -2.42 -8.97
N ILE A 105 13.67 -3.14 -8.20
CA ILE A 105 14.09 -4.35 -7.46
C ILE A 105 14.73 -5.36 -8.41
N LEU A 106 14.06 -5.70 -9.52
CA LEU A 106 14.52 -6.72 -10.46
C LEU A 106 15.72 -6.26 -11.29
N SER A 107 15.92 -4.95 -11.49
CA SER A 107 17.13 -4.42 -12.12
C SER A 107 18.37 -4.60 -11.26
N GLN A 108 18.21 -4.64 -9.93
CA GLN A 108 19.31 -4.79 -8.97
C GLN A 108 19.53 -6.26 -8.61
N ASN A 109 18.44 -7.01 -8.43
CA ASN A 109 18.47 -8.45 -8.17
C ASN A 109 17.43 -9.16 -9.05
N PRO A 110 17.82 -9.65 -10.24
CA PRO A 110 16.90 -10.35 -11.15
C PRO A 110 16.35 -11.67 -10.61
N ARG A 111 16.88 -12.18 -9.48
CA ARG A 111 16.41 -13.40 -8.81
C ARG A 111 15.49 -13.11 -7.63
N ALA A 112 15.29 -11.84 -7.29
CA ALA A 112 14.42 -11.44 -6.20
C ALA A 112 13.00 -11.97 -6.44
N ARG A 113 12.43 -12.59 -5.42
CA ARG A 113 11.02 -12.98 -5.41
C ARG A 113 10.20 -11.84 -4.84
N ILE A 114 8.96 -11.75 -5.30
CA ILE A 114 8.03 -10.70 -4.88
C ILE A 114 6.79 -11.38 -4.33
N LEU A 115 6.35 -10.91 -3.17
CA LEU A 115 5.10 -11.30 -2.53
C LEU A 115 4.29 -10.04 -2.25
N VAL A 116 3.02 -10.01 -2.65
CA VAL A 116 2.13 -8.90 -2.31
C VAL A 116 1.16 -9.32 -1.22
N ILE A 117 1.00 -8.47 -0.21
CA ILE A 117 -0.05 -8.60 0.80
C ILE A 117 -1.32 -7.99 0.22
N GLY A 118 -2.30 -8.84 -0.07
CA GLY A 118 -3.63 -8.42 -0.49
C GLY A 118 -4.36 -7.73 0.65
N PHE A 119 -5.22 -6.76 0.34
CA PHE A 119 -6.00 -6.09 1.39
C PHE A 119 -6.91 -7.09 2.13
N TYR A 120 -7.14 -6.88 3.42
CA TYR A 120 -7.71 -7.90 4.32
C TYR A 120 -9.22 -8.14 4.17
N GLU A 121 -9.91 -7.33 3.36
CA GLU A 121 -11.35 -7.35 3.11
C GLU A 121 -11.63 -6.77 1.71
N ASN A 122 -12.67 -7.22 1.01
CA ASN A 122 -12.89 -6.79 -0.38
C ASN A 122 -14.36 -6.54 -0.78
N GLU A 123 -15.31 -6.51 0.15
CA GLU A 123 -16.71 -6.18 -0.15
C GLU A 123 -16.93 -4.65 -0.16
N LEU A 124 -16.33 -3.92 0.81
CA LEU A 124 -16.46 -2.48 0.90
C LEU A 124 -15.62 -1.74 -0.15
N ARG A 125 -14.46 -2.30 -0.52
CA ARG A 125 -13.47 -1.67 -1.41
C ARG A 125 -12.93 -2.67 -2.46
N PRO A 126 -13.81 -3.27 -3.28
CA PRO A 126 -13.43 -4.37 -4.18
C PRO A 126 -12.31 -3.98 -5.16
N GLN A 127 -12.23 -2.71 -5.56
CA GLN A 127 -11.24 -2.19 -6.49
C GLN A 127 -9.80 -2.44 -6.00
N VAL A 128 -9.55 -2.41 -4.68
CA VAL A 128 -8.21 -2.65 -4.12
C VAL A 128 -7.75 -4.08 -4.42
N SER A 129 -8.61 -5.08 -4.16
CA SER A 129 -8.28 -6.47 -4.50
C SER A 129 -8.15 -6.67 -6.02
N GLN A 130 -8.97 -5.99 -6.82
CA GLN A 130 -8.96 -6.13 -8.28
C GLN A 130 -7.66 -5.58 -8.91
N ILE A 131 -7.16 -4.43 -8.47
CA ILE A 131 -5.89 -3.89 -8.97
C ILE A 131 -4.70 -4.72 -8.51
N GLN A 132 -4.73 -5.25 -7.28
CA GLN A 132 -3.69 -6.12 -6.76
C GLN A 132 -3.63 -7.44 -7.55
N LEU A 133 -4.78 -8.02 -7.91
CA LEU A 133 -4.87 -9.23 -8.73
C LEU A 133 -4.39 -9.00 -10.17
N LYS A 134 -4.75 -7.87 -10.80
CA LYS A 134 -4.27 -7.53 -12.15
C LYS A 134 -2.75 -7.34 -12.16
N SER A 135 -2.19 -6.65 -11.16
CA SER A 135 -0.73 -6.50 -11.05
C SER A 135 -0.05 -7.85 -10.82
N ALA A 136 -0.67 -8.77 -10.05
CA ALA A 136 -0.17 -10.13 -9.86
C ALA A 136 -0.15 -10.93 -11.16
N GLN A 137 -1.15 -10.75 -12.03
CA GLN A 137 -1.19 -11.39 -13.35
C GLN A 137 -0.06 -10.91 -14.27
N LEU A 138 0.27 -9.62 -14.24
CA LEU A 138 1.35 -9.06 -15.07
C LEU A 138 2.72 -9.61 -14.64
N TRP A 139 2.99 -9.61 -13.34
CA TRP A 139 4.31 -9.92 -12.78
C TRP A 139 4.47 -11.38 -12.37
N GLU A 140 3.41 -12.17 -12.45
CA GLU A 140 3.35 -13.57 -12.02
C GLU A 140 3.82 -13.78 -10.58
N TYR A 141 3.71 -12.76 -9.72
CA TYR A 141 4.06 -12.86 -8.31
C TYR A 141 2.94 -13.53 -7.49
N GLN A 142 3.29 -14.09 -6.34
CA GLN A 142 2.30 -14.59 -5.39
C GLN A 142 1.63 -13.42 -4.65
N ILE A 143 0.33 -13.53 -4.44
CA ILE A 143 -0.45 -12.60 -3.62
C ILE A 143 -1.07 -13.35 -2.44
N VAL A 144 -0.83 -12.85 -1.23
CA VAL A 144 -1.54 -13.29 -0.03
C VAL A 144 -2.92 -12.65 -0.04
N LYS A 145 -3.92 -13.37 -0.50
CA LYS A 145 -5.31 -12.89 -0.55
C LYS A 145 -5.92 -12.84 0.85
N LEU A 146 -5.53 -11.85 1.66
CA LEU A 146 -5.99 -11.75 3.04
C LEU A 146 -7.52 -11.69 3.14
N TRP A 147 -8.21 -11.07 2.17
CA TRP A 147 -9.67 -11.07 2.08
C TRP A 147 -10.31 -12.47 2.06
N GLU A 148 -9.61 -13.50 1.58
CA GLU A 148 -10.06 -14.90 1.64
C GLU A 148 -9.65 -15.58 2.97
N LYS A 149 -8.56 -15.14 3.59
CA LYS A 149 -7.91 -15.83 4.72
C LYS A 149 -8.36 -15.32 6.09
N THR A 150 -8.78 -14.06 6.19
CA THR A 150 -9.24 -13.46 7.46
C THR A 150 -10.69 -13.79 7.75
N GLY A 151 -11.50 -14.04 6.71
CA GLY A 151 -12.96 -14.12 6.81
C GLY A 151 -13.62 -12.79 7.19
N TRP A 152 -12.89 -11.66 7.10
CA TRP A 152 -13.43 -10.35 7.40
C TRP A 152 -14.33 -9.88 6.25
N SER A 153 -15.52 -9.38 6.60
CA SER A 153 -16.56 -8.98 5.66
C SER A 153 -17.38 -7.79 6.18
N GLN A 154 -18.31 -7.30 5.36
CA GLN A 154 -19.31 -6.31 5.75
C GLN A 154 -20.60 -6.95 6.30
N GLN A 155 -20.63 -8.28 6.51
CA GLN A 155 -21.75 -8.93 7.19
C GLN A 155 -21.89 -8.39 8.62
N VAL A 156 -23.09 -7.94 8.98
CA VAL A 156 -23.40 -7.45 10.33
C VAL A 156 -23.62 -8.62 11.29
N LEU A 157 -22.94 -8.58 12.43
CA LEU A 157 -23.09 -9.55 13.50
C LEU A 157 -24.42 -9.33 14.25
N THR A 158 -25.14 -10.42 14.48
CA THR A 158 -26.44 -10.43 15.19
C THR A 158 -26.35 -11.05 16.60
N GLY A 159 -25.21 -11.66 16.94
CA GLY A 159 -24.97 -12.22 18.27
C GLY A 159 -24.78 -11.13 19.33
N THR A 160 -24.93 -11.50 20.60
CA THR A 160 -24.76 -10.57 21.74
C THR A 160 -23.36 -9.95 21.79
N ASP A 161 -22.34 -10.72 21.40
CA ASP A 161 -20.99 -10.19 21.18
C ASP A 161 -20.87 -9.60 19.77
N GLY A 162 -20.54 -8.31 19.68
CA GLY A 162 -20.37 -7.61 18.41
C GLY A 162 -21.65 -7.15 17.71
N ALA A 163 -22.83 -7.26 18.34
CA ALA A 163 -24.11 -6.86 17.76
C ALA A 163 -24.04 -5.50 17.05
N GLY A 164 -24.48 -5.45 15.79
CA GLY A 164 -24.55 -4.23 14.98
C GLY A 164 -23.23 -3.78 14.36
N LYS A 165 -22.12 -4.49 14.60
CA LYS A 165 -20.84 -4.28 13.89
C LYS A 165 -20.77 -5.20 12.68
N THR A 166 -20.12 -4.76 11.61
CA THR A 166 -19.66 -5.71 10.59
C THR A 166 -18.58 -6.64 11.15
N ILE A 167 -18.33 -7.80 10.54
CA ILE A 167 -17.21 -8.66 10.93
C ILE A 167 -15.90 -7.85 10.92
N THR A 168 -15.70 -7.02 9.90
CA THR A 168 -14.52 -6.14 9.83
C THR A 168 -14.45 -5.17 11.01
N GLN A 169 -15.56 -4.51 11.38
CA GLN A 169 -15.63 -3.60 12.52
C GLN A 169 -15.46 -4.29 13.88
N TYR A 170 -15.84 -5.57 13.96
CA TYR A 170 -15.61 -6.38 15.15
C TYR A 170 -14.11 -6.59 15.39
N TRP A 171 -13.35 -6.85 14.32
CA TRP A 171 -11.89 -7.01 14.37
C TRP A 171 -11.13 -5.68 14.36
N MET A 172 -11.65 -4.63 13.73
CA MET A 172 -11.02 -3.32 13.59
C MET A 172 -12.08 -2.24 13.75
N PRO A 173 -12.23 -1.64 14.95
CA PRO A 173 -13.29 -0.68 15.25
C PRO A 173 -13.45 0.48 14.25
N ASP A 174 -12.37 0.93 13.61
CA ASP A 174 -12.39 2.00 12.61
C ASP A 174 -12.66 1.53 11.17
N ASN A 175 -12.86 0.23 10.97
CA ASN A 175 -13.09 -0.42 9.67
C ASN A 175 -11.94 -0.23 8.65
N LEU A 176 -10.72 0.08 9.13
CA LEU A 176 -9.58 0.40 8.25
C LEU A 176 -8.20 0.00 8.79
N HIS A 177 -7.93 0.12 10.08
CA HIS A 177 -6.58 -0.10 10.58
C HIS A 177 -6.55 -1.23 11.61
N PRO A 178 -5.71 -2.27 11.41
CA PRO A 178 -5.54 -3.35 12.39
C PRO A 178 -5.18 -2.89 13.80
N HIS A 179 -4.50 -1.75 13.95
CA HIS A 179 -4.14 -1.20 15.26
C HIS A 179 -5.32 -0.56 16.01
N SER A 180 -6.46 -0.31 15.35
CA SER A 180 -7.66 0.20 16.03
C SER A 180 -8.24 -0.83 17.00
N ASP A 181 -7.91 -2.12 16.82
CA ASP A 181 -8.04 -3.13 17.86
C ASP A 181 -6.90 -3.02 18.89
N THR A 182 -7.25 -2.43 20.04
CA THR A 182 -6.32 -2.24 21.16
C THR A 182 -5.89 -3.53 21.84
N THR A 183 -6.54 -4.67 21.54
CA THR A 183 -6.14 -5.98 22.07
C THR A 183 -5.01 -6.62 21.26
N GLY A 184 -4.75 -6.14 20.04
CA GLY A 184 -3.72 -6.68 19.14
C GLY A 184 -4.06 -8.02 18.48
N LYS A 185 -5.30 -8.51 18.64
CA LYS A 185 -5.76 -9.76 18.04
C LYS A 185 -5.80 -9.67 16.52
N ALA A 186 -6.24 -8.53 15.96
CA ALA A 186 -6.25 -8.32 14.52
C ALA A 186 -4.83 -8.46 13.92
N ASN A 187 -3.86 -7.74 14.49
CA ASN A 187 -2.45 -7.84 14.06
C ASN A 187 -1.89 -9.26 14.24
N THR A 188 -2.23 -9.94 15.34
CA THR A 188 -1.77 -11.32 15.59
C THR A 188 -2.32 -12.29 14.54
N LEU A 189 -3.60 -12.18 14.18
CA LEU A 189 -4.20 -12.99 13.13
C LEU A 189 -3.49 -12.76 11.79
N LEU A 190 -3.29 -11.49 11.41
CA LEU A 190 -2.61 -11.13 10.16
C LEU A 190 -1.17 -11.66 10.14
N ALA A 191 -0.42 -11.49 11.23
CA ALA A 191 0.95 -11.99 11.34
C ALA A 191 1.04 -13.51 11.19
N ASN A 192 0.14 -14.26 11.84
CA ASN A 192 0.09 -15.72 11.73
C ASN A 192 -0.20 -16.18 10.29
N ILE A 193 -1.12 -15.51 9.61
CA ILE A 193 -1.42 -15.79 8.19
C ILE A 193 -0.18 -15.51 7.34
N LEU A 194 0.43 -14.32 7.48
CA LEU A 194 1.59 -13.93 6.69
C LEU A 194 2.79 -14.82 6.92
N GLU A 195 3.05 -15.28 8.15
CA GLU A 195 4.13 -16.22 8.43
C GLU A 195 3.98 -17.51 7.63
N MET A 196 2.77 -18.09 7.61
CA MET A 196 2.51 -19.32 6.85
C MET A 196 2.72 -19.11 5.34
N GLU A 197 2.27 -17.98 4.81
CA GLU A 197 2.34 -17.70 3.38
C GLU A 197 3.76 -17.37 2.93
N ILE A 198 4.51 -16.60 3.72
CA ILE A 198 5.93 -16.30 3.43
C ILE A 198 6.74 -17.60 3.38
N ARG A 199 6.50 -18.55 4.30
CA ARG A 199 7.15 -19.87 4.27
C ARG A 199 6.79 -20.71 3.04
N SER A 200 5.67 -20.41 2.38
CA SER A 200 5.24 -21.10 1.16
C SER A 200 5.88 -20.53 -0.11
N VAL A 201 6.42 -19.31 -0.06
CA VAL A 201 7.14 -18.69 -1.18
C VAL A 201 8.49 -19.41 -1.34
N ARG A 202 8.61 -20.20 -2.40
CA ARG A 202 9.82 -20.93 -2.79
C ARG A 202 10.66 -20.19 -3.80
#